data_AF-A0A9W4XH74-F1
#
_entry.id   AF-A0A9W4XH74-F1
#
_cell.length_a   1.000
_cell.length_b   1.000
_cell.length_c   1.000
_cell.angle_alpha   90.00
_cell.angle_beta   90.00
_cell.angle_gamma   90.00
#
_symmetry.space_group_name_H-M   'P 1'
#
loop_
_entity.id
_entity.type
_entity.pdbx_description
1 polymer ?
#
loop_
_entity_poly.entity_id
_entity_poly.type
_entity_poly.pdbx_seq_one_letter_code
_entity_poly.pdbx_strand_id
1 'polypeptide(L)'
;MFSQVGIAKINKSLIRIRGQDATKFLNGLLTSRLLPNIVKKKQHTISESENRHADLQNIIDIHKNYGSMHEDIYDPDNIITVSRDGINSMILNSKGRVVTDCFLYSNPLHNYNNEFEKELQEPNYLLEIDSYNVSKLLMMLKLHKLSAEVDIKQDPELHSYYYYNDTEKFDNWLENIQHEYFKTMNPIDALQSSNSFIKNEILFNKNYARHIIGFAIDNRIPNFGIKIITDKKVGEGQDGIPLSDLFSEKFKGQFKTNEISEANVTERRFQNGLFEIRDVSKVKDVSLLPFECNLDYINGLSLDKGCYVGQELTIRTFNNGIIRKRIFPIQFFKLGDADTVDIKNVPAGMLPKLDVTPLQEPEEKQEESTQSAPSPFGSSKTVRKRNHSYGRILSIENKLGLALFSISDIEKNPIYKVQVPSLDDKSKYIGVEVMIPDWWPN
;
A
#
# COMPACT_ATOMS: atom_id res chain seq x y z
N MET A 1 7.41 4.56 -23.84
CA MET A 1 8.11 3.28 -23.60
C MET A 1 8.17 3.09 -22.09
N PHE A 2 7.72 1.95 -21.57
CA PHE A 2 7.79 1.68 -20.14
C PHE A 2 9.27 1.61 -19.72
N SER A 3 9.70 2.49 -18.80
CA SER A 3 11.06 2.42 -18.28
C SER A 3 11.14 1.31 -17.25
N GLN A 4 12.17 0.48 -17.31
CA GLN A 4 12.43 -0.58 -16.32
C GLN A 4 13.28 -0.08 -15.14
N VAL A 5 13.75 1.18 -15.19
CA VAL A 5 14.59 1.76 -14.15
C VAL A 5 14.41 3.28 -14.10
N GLY A 6 14.46 3.82 -12.89
CA GLY A 6 14.59 5.26 -12.67
C GLY A 6 13.92 5.71 -11.38
N ILE A 7 14.07 7.01 -11.11
CA ILE A 7 13.44 7.70 -9.99
C ILE A 7 12.34 8.63 -10.50
N ALA A 8 11.18 8.62 -9.85
CA ALA A 8 10.11 9.59 -10.08
C ALA A 8 9.79 10.33 -8.80
N LYS A 9 9.51 11.64 -8.92
CA LYS A 9 8.75 12.35 -7.88
C LYS A 9 7.32 11.84 -7.89
N ILE A 10 6.76 11.51 -6.72
CA ILE A 10 5.38 11.03 -6.59
C ILE A 10 4.53 12.11 -5.91
N ASN A 11 3.32 12.31 -6.40
CA ASN A 11 2.37 13.25 -5.80
C ASN A 11 1.76 12.67 -4.51
N LYS A 12 2.47 12.86 -3.39
CA LYS A 12 2.06 12.45 -2.05
C LYS A 12 2.14 13.64 -1.09
N SER A 13 1.29 13.62 -0.07
CA SER A 13 1.29 14.59 1.01
C SER A 13 1.92 13.97 2.26
N LEU A 14 2.75 14.75 2.95
CA LEU A 14 3.45 14.32 4.15
C LEU A 14 2.85 15.03 5.36
N ILE A 15 2.53 14.25 6.40
CA ILE A 15 2.03 14.76 7.68
C ILE A 15 3.03 14.38 8.75
N ARG A 16 3.58 15.38 9.43
CA ARG A 16 4.42 15.20 10.60
C ARG A 16 3.56 15.03 11.85
N ILE A 17 3.86 13.99 12.62
CA ILE A 17 3.17 13.64 13.86
C ILE A 17 4.24 13.45 14.93
N ARG A 18 4.34 14.39 15.86
CA ARG A 18 5.44 14.48 16.83
C ARG A 18 4.93 14.77 18.24
N GLY A 19 5.57 14.21 19.26
CA GLY A 19 5.27 14.47 20.67
C GLY A 19 5.31 13.20 21.52
N GLN A 20 5.24 13.36 22.83
CA GLN A 20 5.39 12.27 23.81
C GLN A 20 4.39 11.12 23.59
N ASP A 21 3.18 11.43 23.12
CA ASP A 21 2.13 10.45 22.86
C ASP A 21 2.08 9.95 21.41
N ALA A 22 2.97 10.41 20.51
CA ALA A 22 2.82 10.18 19.07
C ALA A 22 2.83 8.69 18.69
N THR A 23 3.72 7.89 19.29
CA THR A 23 3.78 6.44 19.07
C THR A 23 2.46 5.77 19.46
N LYS A 24 1.95 6.04 20.66
CA LYS A 24 0.70 5.48 21.17
C LYS A 24 -0.50 5.92 20.34
N PHE A 25 -0.55 7.21 19.99
CA PHE A 25 -1.59 7.81 19.17
C PHE A 25 -1.68 7.13 17.80
N LEU A 26 -0.55 6.98 17.10
CA LEU A 26 -0.48 6.32 15.80
C LEU A 26 -0.79 4.83 15.89
N ASN A 27 -0.27 4.15 16.92
CA ASN A 27 -0.52 2.72 17.11
C ASN A 27 -2.02 2.41 17.30
N GLY A 28 -2.82 3.36 17.82
CA GLY A 28 -4.28 3.23 17.92
C GLY A 28 -5.07 3.53 16.64
N LEU A 29 -4.41 4.00 15.57
CA LEU A 29 -5.06 4.39 14.32
C LEU A 29 -4.60 3.57 13.11
N LEU A 30 -3.38 3.03 13.16
CA LEU A 30 -2.76 2.25 12.09
C LEU A 30 -3.07 0.75 12.20
N THR A 31 -3.12 0.06 11.07
CA THR A 31 -3.27 -1.41 11.00
C THR A 31 -1.95 -2.15 11.25
N SER A 32 -0.81 -1.50 10.98
CA SER A 32 0.53 -2.03 11.27
C SER A 32 0.97 -1.74 12.71
N ARG A 33 1.90 -2.54 13.23
CA ARG A 33 2.39 -2.43 14.60
C ARG A 33 3.51 -1.41 14.71
N LEU A 34 3.43 -0.55 15.72
CA LEU A 34 4.57 0.24 16.20
C LEU A 34 5.12 -0.38 17.48
N LEU A 35 6.34 0.02 17.84
CA LEU A 35 6.96 -0.41 19.09
C LEU A 35 5.97 -0.31 20.26
N PRO A 36 5.77 -1.40 21.01
CA PRO A 36 4.69 -1.46 21.97
C PRO A 36 4.94 -0.50 23.14
N ASN A 37 3.88 0.17 23.60
CA ASN A 37 3.85 0.58 25.00
C ASN A 37 3.70 -0.69 25.82
N ILE A 38 4.75 -1.09 26.52
CA ILE A 38 4.70 -2.22 27.44
C ILE A 38 3.95 -1.78 28.69
N VAL A 39 2.63 -1.92 28.64
CA VAL A 39 1.82 -1.97 29.86
C VAL A 39 1.69 -3.44 30.21
N LYS A 40 2.29 -3.87 31.33
CA LYS A 40 2.24 -5.27 31.82
C LYS A 40 0.80 -5.77 31.85
N LYS A 41 0.36 -6.48 30.79
CA LYS A 41 -0.86 -7.27 30.81
C LYS A 41 -0.49 -8.60 31.48
N LYS A 42 -1.17 -8.92 32.59
CA LYS A 42 -1.09 -10.26 33.18
C LYS A 42 -1.66 -11.28 32.19
N GLN A 43 -0.85 -12.05 31.48
CA GLN A 43 -1.35 -13.17 30.66
C GLN A 43 -0.41 -14.38 30.66
N HIS A 44 -1.04 -15.55 30.59
CA HIS A 44 -0.54 -16.89 30.92
C HIS A 44 -0.01 -17.69 29.72
N THR A 45 0.21 -17.06 28.57
CA THR A 45 0.71 -17.76 27.38
C THR A 45 1.61 -16.78 26.65
N ILE A 46 2.91 -17.10 26.57
CA ILE A 46 3.89 -16.36 25.79
C ILE A 46 4.29 -17.27 24.64
N SER A 47 4.18 -16.78 23.41
CA SER A 47 4.65 -17.50 22.22
C SER A 47 6.19 -17.42 22.10
N GLU A 48 6.83 -18.41 21.46
CA GLU A 48 8.30 -18.40 21.28
C GLU A 48 8.81 -17.19 20.45
N SER A 49 8.00 -16.64 19.55
CA SER A 49 8.30 -15.41 18.81
C SER A 49 8.26 -14.16 19.69
N GLU A 50 7.36 -14.10 20.68
CA GLU A 50 7.34 -13.03 21.70
C GLU A 50 8.51 -13.14 22.68
N ASN A 51 9.00 -14.34 22.97
CA ASN A 51 10.20 -14.53 23.80
C ASN A 51 11.46 -13.90 23.17
N ARG A 52 11.58 -13.91 21.83
CA ARG A 52 12.69 -13.21 21.11
C ARG A 52 12.68 -11.70 21.34
N HIS A 53 11.54 -11.16 21.77
CA HIS A 53 11.34 -9.75 22.05
C HIS A 53 11.10 -9.47 23.54
N ALA A 54 11.28 -10.46 24.43
CA ALA A 54 11.04 -10.30 25.86
C ALA A 54 11.92 -9.20 26.48
N ASP A 55 13.15 -9.05 25.97
CA ASP A 55 14.10 -8.04 26.43
C ASP A 55 13.81 -6.63 25.90
N LEU A 56 12.92 -6.47 24.91
CA LEU A 56 12.48 -5.14 24.45
C LEU A 56 11.88 -4.32 25.61
N GLN A 57 11.29 -4.97 26.60
CA GLN A 57 10.75 -4.30 27.78
C GLN A 57 11.78 -3.50 28.58
N ASN A 58 13.05 -3.94 28.53
CA ASN A 58 14.14 -3.31 29.26
C ASN A 58 14.90 -2.27 28.41
N ILE A 59 14.72 -2.31 27.09
CA ILE A 59 15.50 -1.52 26.11
C ILE A 59 14.66 -0.36 25.53
N ILE A 60 13.34 -0.55 25.38
CA ILE A 60 12.46 0.45 24.80
C ILE A 60 12.18 1.55 25.83
N ASP A 61 12.73 2.73 25.57
CA ASP A 61 12.18 3.98 26.05
C ASP A 61 11.45 4.62 24.87
N ILE A 62 10.12 4.47 24.80
CA ILE A 62 9.33 5.01 23.68
C ILE A 62 9.48 6.52 23.49
N HIS A 63 9.98 7.24 24.49
CA HIS A 63 10.22 8.68 24.42
C HIS A 63 11.57 9.03 23.79
N LYS A 64 12.52 8.07 23.70
CA LYS A 64 13.88 8.29 23.21
C LYS A 64 14.25 7.40 22.02
N ASN A 65 13.81 6.15 22.07
CA ASN A 65 14.20 5.10 21.13
C ASN A 65 12.93 4.54 20.47
N TYR A 66 12.61 5.05 19.28
CA TYR A 66 11.48 4.61 18.49
C TYR A 66 11.92 4.02 17.14
N GLY A 67 11.00 3.40 16.43
CA GLY A 67 11.26 2.63 15.23
C GLY A 67 9.98 1.97 14.74
N SER A 68 10.05 1.38 13.55
CA SER A 68 8.97 0.62 12.95
C SER A 68 9.15 -0.87 13.26
N MET A 69 8.06 -1.59 13.53
CA MET A 69 8.10 -3.05 13.62
C MET A 69 7.64 -3.64 12.28
N HIS A 70 8.50 -4.44 11.67
CA HIS A 70 8.21 -5.15 10.43
C HIS A 70 7.83 -6.59 10.79
N GLU A 71 6.63 -6.99 10.39
CA GLU A 71 6.11 -8.34 10.54
C GLU A 71 5.43 -8.74 9.24
N ASP A 72 5.55 -10.02 8.89
CA ASP A 72 4.79 -10.67 7.83
C ASP A 72 3.93 -11.75 8.50
N ILE A 73 2.61 -11.64 8.36
CA ILE A 73 1.67 -12.56 9.00
C ILE A 73 1.67 -13.96 8.35
N TYR A 74 2.33 -14.11 7.21
CA TYR A 74 2.55 -15.38 6.52
C TYR A 74 3.97 -15.92 6.72
N ASP A 75 4.84 -15.21 7.45
CA ASP A 75 6.16 -15.73 7.81
C ASP A 75 5.99 -16.96 8.73
N PRO A 76 6.41 -18.16 8.32
CA PRO A 76 6.31 -19.36 9.14
C PRO A 76 7.06 -19.22 10.48
N ASP A 77 8.14 -18.45 10.49
CA ASP A 77 8.96 -18.23 11.68
C ASP A 77 8.42 -17.11 12.58
N ASN A 78 7.40 -16.37 12.12
CA ASN A 78 6.80 -15.22 12.79
C ASN A 78 7.86 -14.24 13.32
N ILE A 79 8.88 -13.96 12.50
CA ILE A 79 9.97 -13.05 12.85
C ILE A 79 9.44 -11.63 12.77
N ILE A 80 9.59 -10.92 13.87
CA ILE A 80 9.38 -9.48 13.91
C ILE A 80 10.75 -8.84 13.97
N THR A 81 10.97 -7.81 13.14
CA THR A 81 12.19 -7.01 13.16
C THR A 81 11.88 -5.56 13.46
N VAL A 82 12.89 -4.83 13.92
CA VAL A 82 12.81 -3.40 14.20
C VAL A 82 13.77 -2.68 13.27
N SER A 83 13.32 -1.58 12.68
CA SER A 83 14.12 -0.74 11.80
C SER A 83 13.68 0.74 11.89
N ARG A 84 14.37 1.61 11.16
CA ARG A 84 13.97 3.02 10.99
C ARG A 84 13.33 3.29 9.63
N ASP A 85 13.32 2.32 8.73
CA ASP A 85 12.71 2.50 7.43
C ASP A 85 11.17 2.47 7.51
N GLY A 86 10.53 2.87 6.42
CA GLY A 86 9.09 3.07 6.40
C GLY A 86 8.30 1.77 6.28
N ILE A 87 7.14 1.73 6.93
CA ILE A 87 6.20 0.60 6.85
C ILE A 87 4.92 0.98 6.13
N ASN A 88 4.38 0.04 5.36
CA ASN A 88 3.05 0.15 4.80
C ASN A 88 1.98 -0.02 5.90
N SER A 89 0.88 0.69 5.77
CA SER A 89 -0.24 0.62 6.71
C SER A 89 -1.52 1.18 6.10
N MET A 90 -2.62 0.98 6.81
CA MET A 90 -3.90 1.64 6.52
C MET A 90 -4.45 2.29 7.78
N ILE A 91 -5.27 3.31 7.57
CA ILE A 91 -6.13 3.87 8.61
C ILE A 91 -7.57 3.54 8.27
N LEU A 92 -8.29 2.98 9.25
CA LEU A 92 -9.67 2.56 9.09
C LEU A 92 -10.63 3.49 9.82
N ASN A 93 -11.90 3.45 9.43
CA ASN A 93 -12.97 4.04 10.21
C ASN A 93 -13.50 3.04 11.27
N SER A 94 -14.39 3.51 12.15
CA SER A 94 -15.00 2.69 13.20
C SER A 94 -15.81 1.49 12.69
N LYS A 95 -16.15 1.45 11.38
CA LYS A 95 -16.83 0.34 10.72
C LYS A 95 -15.86 -0.65 10.04
N GLY A 96 -14.55 -0.50 10.26
CA GLY A 96 -13.51 -1.36 9.67
C GLY A 96 -13.30 -1.16 8.17
N ARG A 97 -13.67 0.01 7.61
CA ARG A 97 -13.46 0.34 6.19
C ARG A 97 -12.24 1.24 6.02
N VAL A 98 -11.54 1.07 4.92
CA VAL A 98 -10.31 1.83 4.63
C VAL A 98 -10.64 3.30 4.40
N VAL A 99 -9.97 4.19 5.14
CA VAL A 99 -10.01 5.64 4.94
C VAL A 99 -8.92 6.04 3.97
N THR A 100 -7.69 5.56 4.19
CA THR A 100 -6.53 5.74 3.31
C THR A 100 -5.50 4.65 3.60
N ASP A 101 -4.71 4.31 2.58
CA ASP A 101 -3.41 3.69 2.71
C ASP A 101 -2.35 4.76 3.02
N CYS A 102 -1.25 4.33 3.63
CA CYS A 102 -0.16 5.21 4.04
C CYS A 102 1.16 4.47 4.21
N PHE A 103 2.27 5.18 4.05
CA PHE A 103 3.56 4.77 4.61
C PHE A 103 3.86 5.58 5.85
N LEU A 104 4.33 4.91 6.90
CA LEU A 104 4.82 5.55 8.12
C LEU A 104 6.33 5.43 8.20
N TYR A 105 7.01 6.57 8.33
CA TYR A 105 8.46 6.64 8.50
C TYR A 105 8.81 7.09 9.92
N SER A 106 9.81 6.44 10.51
CA SER A 106 10.45 6.94 11.72
C SER A 106 11.35 8.12 11.34
N ASN A 107 11.11 9.30 11.91
CA ASN A 107 11.74 10.54 11.48
C ASN A 107 12.55 11.14 12.64
N PRO A 108 13.87 11.34 12.53
CA PRO A 108 14.71 11.20 11.32
C PRO A 108 15.05 9.74 10.99
N LEU A 109 15.40 9.44 9.73
CA LEU A 109 15.89 8.10 9.37
C LEU A 109 17.17 7.72 10.16
N HIS A 110 18.09 8.66 10.36
CA HIS A 110 19.39 8.46 10.98
C HIS A 110 19.76 9.63 11.92
N ASN A 111 20.89 9.48 12.60
CA ASN A 111 21.58 10.52 13.36
C ASN A 111 23.11 10.46 13.15
N TYR A 112 23.53 10.06 11.94
CA TYR A 112 24.93 10.13 11.53
C TYR A 112 25.51 11.54 11.82
N ASN A 113 26.70 11.60 12.42
CA ASN A 113 27.37 12.83 12.87
C ASN A 113 26.53 13.73 13.82
N ASN A 114 25.54 13.17 14.52
CA ASN A 114 24.67 13.89 15.45
C ASN A 114 23.87 15.03 14.79
N GLU A 115 23.58 14.91 13.49
CA GLU A 115 22.85 15.94 12.72
C GLU A 115 21.41 16.18 13.22
N PHE A 116 20.81 15.17 13.86
CA PHE A 116 19.40 15.17 14.26
C PHE A 116 19.17 14.92 15.76
N GLU A 117 20.16 15.26 16.59
CA GLU A 117 20.12 15.04 18.04
C GLU A 117 18.91 15.71 18.70
N LYS A 118 18.44 16.84 18.16
CA LYS A 118 17.29 17.59 18.68
C LYS A 118 15.96 16.94 18.30
N GLU A 119 15.88 16.38 17.10
CA GLU A 119 14.69 15.74 16.54
C GLU A 119 14.43 14.38 17.20
N LEU A 120 15.48 13.72 17.70
CA LEU A 120 15.39 12.45 18.42
C LEU A 120 14.96 12.56 19.88
N GLN A 121 14.87 13.77 20.45
CA GLN A 121 14.49 13.97 21.86
C GLN A 121 13.05 13.55 22.19
N GLU A 122 12.21 13.38 21.17
CA GLU A 122 10.86 12.84 21.33
C GLU A 122 10.40 12.09 20.08
N PRO A 123 9.34 11.27 20.19
CA PRO A 123 8.80 10.54 19.05
C PRO A 123 8.35 11.47 17.93
N ASN A 124 8.79 11.16 16.72
CA ASN A 124 8.52 11.97 15.54
C ASN A 124 8.38 11.03 14.34
N TYR A 125 7.23 11.08 13.69
CA TYR A 125 6.90 10.25 12.55
C TYR A 125 6.43 11.10 11.38
N LEU A 126 6.64 10.55 10.19
CA LEU A 126 6.09 11.09 8.96
C LEU A 126 5.11 10.10 8.37
N LEU A 127 3.90 10.57 8.08
CA LEU A 127 2.88 9.82 7.40
C LEU A 127 2.79 10.31 5.96
N GLU A 128 3.16 9.46 5.00
CA GLU A 128 3.00 9.69 3.58
C GLU A 128 1.66 9.12 3.11
N ILE A 129 0.84 9.97 2.52
CA ILE A 129 -0.50 9.61 2.02
C ILE A 129 -0.74 10.20 0.64
N ASP A 130 -1.77 9.70 -0.03
CA ASP A 130 -2.25 10.36 -1.24
C ASP A 130 -2.78 11.77 -0.95
N SER A 131 -2.41 12.72 -1.80
CA SER A 131 -2.78 14.14 -1.64
C SER A 131 -4.28 14.39 -1.72
N TYR A 132 -5.07 13.49 -2.32
CA TYR A 132 -6.53 13.58 -2.35
C TYR A 132 -7.17 13.46 -0.96
N ASN A 133 -6.59 12.64 -0.07
CA ASN A 133 -7.19 12.32 1.23
C ASN A 133 -6.68 13.20 2.38
N VAL A 134 -5.74 14.11 2.13
CA VAL A 134 -5.01 14.85 3.19
C VAL A 134 -5.93 15.66 4.10
N SER A 135 -6.86 16.43 3.55
CA SER A 135 -7.74 17.31 4.35
C SER A 135 -8.68 16.49 5.25
N LYS A 136 -9.25 15.41 4.70
CA LYS A 136 -10.12 14.48 5.44
C LYS A 136 -9.34 13.78 6.55
N LEU A 137 -8.13 13.33 6.25
CA LEU A 137 -7.27 12.67 7.23
C LEU A 137 -6.85 13.61 8.36
N LEU A 138 -6.42 14.84 8.04
CA LEU A 138 -6.04 15.84 9.06
C LEU A 138 -7.20 16.14 10.02
N MET A 139 -8.43 16.26 9.50
CA MET A 139 -9.60 16.44 10.34
C MET A 139 -9.81 15.23 11.27
N MET A 140 -9.74 14.02 10.73
CA MET A 140 -9.86 12.79 11.51
C MET A 140 -8.78 12.70 12.59
N LEU A 141 -7.51 12.91 12.25
CA LEU A 141 -6.40 12.90 13.21
C LEU A 141 -6.61 13.94 14.34
N LYS A 142 -7.07 15.15 14.01
CA LYS A 142 -7.39 16.18 15.01
C LYS A 142 -8.55 15.79 15.93
N LEU A 143 -9.58 15.13 15.40
CA LEU A 143 -10.71 14.62 16.20
C LEU A 143 -10.26 13.51 17.18
N HIS A 144 -9.34 12.65 16.75
CA HIS A 144 -8.82 11.56 17.58
C HIS A 144 -7.73 12.01 18.58
N LYS A 145 -7.09 13.18 18.37
CA LYS A 145 -6.02 13.68 19.23
C LYS A 145 -6.47 13.86 20.68
N LEU A 146 -7.68 14.40 20.92
CA LEU A 146 -8.22 14.67 22.26
C LEU A 146 -7.17 15.36 23.17
N SER A 147 -6.84 14.75 24.33
CA SER A 147 -5.84 15.23 25.28
C SER A 147 -4.42 14.71 25.01
N ALA A 148 -4.18 13.98 23.92
CA ALA A 148 -2.86 13.42 23.62
C ALA A 148 -1.85 14.53 23.30
N GLU A 149 -0.65 14.41 23.86
CA GLU A 149 0.48 15.32 23.66
C GLU A 149 1.15 15.08 22.31
N VAL A 150 0.45 15.47 21.23
CA VAL A 150 0.88 15.28 19.83
C VAL A 150 0.64 16.52 19.00
N ASP A 151 1.66 17.00 18.29
CA ASP A 151 1.56 18.00 17.22
C ASP A 151 1.36 17.29 15.86
N ILE A 152 0.39 17.78 15.07
CA ILE A 152 -0.03 17.17 13.81
C ILE A 152 -0.07 18.26 12.74
N LYS A 153 0.87 18.21 11.81
CA LYS A 153 1.03 19.25 10.78
C LYS A 153 1.33 18.62 9.42
N GLN A 154 0.67 19.11 8.38
CA GLN A 154 1.10 18.85 7.02
C GLN A 154 2.40 19.62 6.75
N ASP A 155 3.34 18.98 6.07
CA ASP A 155 4.64 19.55 5.74
C ASP A 155 4.80 19.63 4.22
N PRO A 156 4.45 20.77 3.58
CA PRO A 156 4.47 20.92 2.13
C PRO A 156 5.89 21.05 1.54
N GLU A 157 6.89 21.31 2.39
CA GLU A 157 8.29 21.42 1.99
C GLU A 157 8.94 20.04 1.78
N LEU A 158 8.31 18.98 2.28
CA LEU A 158 8.77 17.62 2.05
C LEU A 158 8.36 17.10 0.68
N HIS A 159 9.20 16.24 0.12
CA HIS A 159 9.01 15.67 -1.21
C HIS A 159 9.17 14.16 -1.18
N SER A 160 8.27 13.45 -1.85
CA SER A 160 8.32 11.99 -1.99
C SER A 160 8.84 11.58 -3.36
N TYR A 161 9.75 10.62 -3.35
CA TYR A 161 10.31 9.99 -4.53
C TYR A 161 10.22 8.48 -4.45
N TYR A 162 10.10 7.85 -5.61
CA TYR A 162 10.09 6.41 -5.76
C TYR A 162 11.13 6.01 -6.80
N TYR A 163 12.01 5.08 -6.44
CA TYR A 163 12.99 4.50 -7.36
C TYR A 163 12.76 2.99 -7.47
N TYR A 164 12.86 2.47 -8.70
CA TYR A 164 12.88 1.04 -8.95
C TYR A 164 13.88 0.70 -10.05
N ASN A 165 14.24 -0.58 -10.11
CA ASN A 165 15.06 -1.16 -11.15
C ASN A 165 14.69 -2.64 -11.28
N ASP A 166 14.07 -3.03 -12.39
CA ASP A 166 13.51 -4.38 -12.60
C ASP A 166 14.59 -5.40 -13.03
N THR A 167 15.82 -5.25 -12.54
CA THR A 167 16.91 -6.21 -12.78
C THR A 167 17.10 -7.11 -11.57
N GLU A 168 17.40 -8.39 -11.81
CA GLU A 168 17.76 -9.37 -10.78
C GLU A 168 18.94 -8.90 -9.90
N LYS A 169 19.86 -8.10 -10.47
CA LYS A 169 20.96 -7.49 -9.70
C LYS A 169 20.46 -6.52 -8.64
N PHE A 170 19.45 -5.71 -8.95
CA PHE A 170 18.89 -4.76 -7.99
C PHE A 170 18.06 -5.48 -6.94
N ASP A 171 17.33 -6.51 -7.35
CA ASP A 171 16.57 -7.40 -6.45
C ASP A 171 17.48 -8.01 -5.37
N ASN A 172 18.55 -8.71 -5.79
CA ASN A 172 19.58 -9.23 -4.89
C ASN A 172 20.22 -8.13 -4.02
N TRP A 173 20.44 -6.93 -4.56
CA TRP A 173 20.98 -5.82 -3.79
C TRP A 173 20.02 -5.37 -2.69
N LEU A 174 18.71 -5.28 -2.98
CA LEU A 174 17.68 -4.95 -1.99
C LEU A 174 17.62 -5.99 -0.88
N GLU A 175 17.64 -7.28 -1.20
CA GLU A 175 17.64 -8.34 -0.18
C GLU A 175 18.85 -8.24 0.76
N ASN A 176 20.04 -8.03 0.19
CA ASN A 176 21.27 -7.89 0.96
C ASN A 176 21.23 -6.70 1.91
N ILE A 177 20.80 -5.51 1.43
CA ILE A 177 20.76 -4.33 2.31
C ILE A 177 19.67 -4.44 3.38
N GLN A 178 18.56 -5.13 3.10
CA GLN A 178 17.53 -5.38 4.11
C GLN A 178 18.10 -6.24 5.24
N HIS A 179 18.74 -7.35 4.89
CA HIS A 179 19.34 -8.25 5.86
C HIS A 179 20.44 -7.57 6.67
N GLU A 180 21.32 -6.80 6.01
CA GLU A 180 22.45 -6.16 6.67
C GLU A 180 22.03 -4.94 7.52
N TYR A 181 21.07 -4.13 7.05
CA TYR A 181 20.79 -2.83 7.65
C TYR A 181 19.40 -2.68 8.28
N PHE A 182 18.39 -3.43 7.85
CA PHE A 182 16.99 -3.17 8.21
C PHE A 182 16.27 -4.35 8.89
N LYS A 183 16.99 -5.41 9.27
CA LYS A 183 16.46 -6.56 10.01
C LYS A 183 17.10 -6.67 11.41
N THR A 184 17.00 -5.62 12.21
CA THR A 184 17.50 -5.64 13.60
C THR A 184 16.42 -6.11 14.59
N MET A 185 16.76 -6.29 15.86
CA MET A 185 15.83 -6.80 16.87
C MET A 185 15.36 -5.73 17.87
N ASN A 186 15.97 -4.55 17.89
CA ASN A 186 15.64 -3.49 18.86
C ASN A 186 15.90 -2.09 18.26
N PRO A 187 15.27 -1.03 18.81
CA PRO A 187 15.36 0.31 18.23
C PRO A 187 16.74 0.97 18.32
N ILE A 188 17.59 0.55 19.26
CA ILE A 188 18.95 1.11 19.39
C ILE A 188 19.79 0.62 18.22
N ASP A 189 19.79 -0.69 17.98
CA ASP A 189 20.50 -1.30 16.86
C ASP A 189 19.93 -0.81 15.53
N ALA A 190 18.60 -0.63 15.43
CA ALA A 190 17.97 -0.06 14.25
C ALA A 190 18.53 1.33 13.88
N LEU A 191 18.70 2.22 14.86
CA LEU A 191 19.27 3.55 14.63
C LEU A 191 20.78 3.47 14.30
N GLN A 192 21.54 2.63 15.01
CA GLN A 192 22.97 2.43 14.73
C GLN A 192 23.22 1.85 13.34
N SER A 193 22.37 0.92 12.93
CA SER A 193 22.38 0.31 11.61
C SER A 193 22.05 1.34 10.53
N SER A 194 21.03 2.17 10.75
CA SER A 194 20.68 3.29 9.84
C SER A 194 21.81 4.32 9.73
N ASN A 195 22.52 4.60 10.84
CA ASN A 195 23.72 5.44 10.81
C ASN A 195 24.84 4.81 9.97
N SER A 196 25.01 3.50 10.06
CA SER A 196 26.01 2.76 9.28
C SER A 196 25.66 2.74 7.79
N PHE A 197 24.38 2.59 7.45
CA PHE A 197 23.86 2.68 6.08
C PHE A 197 24.23 4.01 5.41
N ILE A 198 24.08 5.13 6.14
CA ILE A 198 24.48 6.47 5.68
C ILE A 198 26.00 6.62 5.63
N LYS A 199 26.70 6.25 6.71
CA LYS A 199 28.16 6.36 6.82
C LYS A 199 28.89 5.62 5.70
N ASN A 200 28.39 4.45 5.33
CA ASN A 200 28.99 3.58 4.32
C ASN A 200 28.53 3.92 2.89
N GLU A 201 27.73 4.98 2.71
CA GLU A 201 27.22 5.46 1.42
C GLU A 201 26.61 4.32 0.58
N ILE A 202 25.81 3.47 1.23
CA ILE A 202 25.21 2.29 0.59
C ILE A 202 24.29 2.70 -0.57
N LEU A 203 23.48 3.72 -0.35
CA LEU A 203 22.56 4.29 -1.34
C LEU A 203 22.79 5.80 -1.54
N PHE A 204 22.83 6.55 -0.45
CA PHE A 204 22.88 8.02 -0.49
C PHE A 204 24.31 8.54 -0.46
N ASN A 205 24.54 9.65 -1.16
CA ASN A 205 25.73 10.46 -0.96
C ASN A 205 25.68 11.12 0.42
N LYS A 206 26.71 10.89 1.25
CA LYS A 206 26.70 11.39 2.63
C LYS A 206 26.64 12.92 2.74
N ASN A 207 27.09 13.66 1.72
CA ASN A 207 27.04 15.12 1.72
C ASN A 207 25.60 15.67 1.69
N TYR A 208 24.65 14.85 1.23
CA TYR A 208 23.23 15.17 1.18
C TYR A 208 22.40 14.37 2.19
N ALA A 209 23.03 13.56 3.05
CA ALA A 209 22.33 12.70 4.00
C ALA A 209 21.40 13.47 4.94
N ARG A 210 21.80 14.66 5.42
CA ARG A 210 20.95 15.53 6.25
C ARG A 210 19.60 15.90 5.61
N HIS A 211 19.48 15.75 4.29
CA HIS A 211 18.28 16.05 3.52
C HIS A 211 17.42 14.81 3.27
N ILE A 212 17.86 13.63 3.72
CA ILE A 212 17.12 12.37 3.63
C ILE A 212 16.33 12.18 4.91
N ILE A 213 15.06 12.58 4.85
CA ILE A 213 14.19 12.63 6.02
C ILE A 213 13.52 11.27 6.27
N GLY A 214 13.24 10.53 5.20
CA GLY A 214 12.62 9.20 5.27
C GLY A 214 13.10 8.29 4.15
N PHE A 215 13.13 7.00 4.43
CA PHE A 215 13.48 5.95 3.48
C PHE A 215 12.60 4.72 3.77
N ALA A 216 12.18 4.00 2.74
CA ALA A 216 11.55 2.70 2.90
C ALA A 216 11.96 1.78 1.77
N ILE A 217 12.08 0.49 2.08
CA ILE A 217 12.08 -0.55 1.06
C ILE A 217 10.63 -0.99 0.88
N ASP A 218 10.13 -0.86 -0.33
CA ASP A 218 8.72 -1.11 -0.63
C ASP A 218 8.47 -2.61 -0.76
N ASN A 219 8.29 -3.28 0.38
CA ASN A 219 7.95 -4.70 0.48
C ASN A 219 6.45 -4.98 0.47
N ARG A 220 5.64 -4.07 -0.09
CA ARG A 220 4.24 -4.42 -0.43
C ARG A 220 4.20 -5.53 -1.46
N ILE A 221 5.17 -5.52 -2.37
CA ILE A 221 5.56 -6.63 -3.21
C ILE A 221 7.03 -6.89 -2.88
N PRO A 222 7.51 -8.14 -2.77
CA PRO A 222 8.91 -8.40 -2.49
C PRO A 222 9.85 -7.60 -3.38
N ASN A 223 10.74 -6.82 -2.76
CA ASN A 223 11.78 -6.04 -3.43
C ASN A 223 11.26 -5.09 -4.55
N PHE A 224 10.05 -4.55 -4.40
CA PHE A 224 9.40 -3.77 -5.46
C PHE A 224 10.13 -2.48 -5.80
N GLY A 225 10.82 -1.86 -4.85
CA GLY A 225 11.51 -0.60 -5.05
C GLY A 225 11.83 0.07 -3.73
N ILE A 226 12.18 1.36 -3.80
CA ILE A 226 12.50 2.16 -2.63
C ILE A 226 11.77 3.50 -2.67
N LYS A 227 11.41 3.98 -1.48
CA LYS A 227 10.82 5.29 -1.24
C LYS A 227 11.83 6.17 -0.55
N ILE A 228 11.88 7.43 -0.96
CA ILE A 228 12.81 8.43 -0.45
C ILE A 228 12.03 9.71 -0.18
N ILE A 229 12.12 10.23 1.05
CA ILE A 229 11.54 11.50 1.45
C ILE A 229 12.67 12.50 1.69
N THR A 230 12.57 13.68 1.07
CA THR A 230 13.57 14.75 1.22
C THR A 230 12.93 16.07 1.65
N ASP A 231 13.70 16.94 2.30
CA ASP A 231 13.31 18.33 2.63
C ASP A 231 13.75 19.35 1.55
N LYS A 232 14.43 18.86 0.51
CA LYS A 232 14.88 19.61 -0.65
C LYS A 232 14.49 18.88 -1.92
N LYS A 233 14.04 19.63 -2.92
CA LYS A 233 13.65 19.04 -4.21
C LYS A 233 14.87 18.40 -4.87
N VAL A 234 14.75 17.13 -5.24
CA VAL A 234 15.72 16.41 -6.08
C VAL A 234 15.50 16.79 -7.55
N GLY A 235 16.59 16.99 -8.28
CA GLY A 235 16.59 17.30 -9.73
C GLY A 235 17.02 18.74 -10.01
N GLU A 236 16.46 19.34 -11.05
CA GLU A 236 16.83 20.70 -11.47
C GLU A 236 16.29 21.79 -10.50
N GLY A 237 17.19 22.64 -10.00
CA GLY A 237 16.90 23.81 -9.16
C GLY A 237 18.15 24.36 -8.46
N GLN A 238 18.19 25.67 -8.18
CA GLN A 238 19.35 26.32 -7.52
C GLN A 238 19.52 25.91 -6.05
N ASP A 239 18.43 25.58 -5.36
CA ASP A 239 18.42 25.24 -3.91
C ASP A 239 18.06 23.76 -3.62
N GLY A 240 18.13 22.91 -4.66
CA GLY A 240 17.76 21.49 -4.59
C GLY A 240 18.93 20.54 -4.36
N ILE A 241 18.63 19.24 -4.34
CA ILE A 241 19.62 18.16 -4.40
C ILE A 241 19.78 17.80 -5.88
N PRO A 242 20.94 18.01 -6.51
CA PRO A 242 21.17 17.52 -7.87
C PRO A 242 20.92 16.02 -7.93
N LEU A 243 20.21 15.54 -8.95
CA LEU A 243 19.93 14.10 -9.08
C LEU A 243 21.22 13.27 -9.16
N SER A 244 22.27 13.83 -9.78
CA SER A 244 23.61 13.23 -9.80
C SER A 244 24.20 13.00 -8.41
N ASP A 245 23.75 13.78 -7.42
CA ASP A 245 24.38 13.84 -6.11
C ASP A 245 23.50 13.23 -5.02
N LEU A 246 22.24 12.89 -5.30
CA LEU A 246 21.37 12.15 -4.37
C LEU A 246 21.99 10.80 -4.01
N PHE A 247 22.39 10.04 -5.03
CA PHE A 247 22.91 8.69 -4.89
C PHE A 247 24.44 8.67 -4.76
N SER A 248 24.97 7.72 -4.00
CA SER A 248 26.41 7.53 -3.86
C SER A 248 27.07 7.07 -5.15
N GLU A 249 28.37 7.32 -5.31
CA GLU A 249 29.14 6.81 -6.45
C GLU A 249 29.10 5.28 -6.54
N LYS A 250 29.11 4.58 -5.39
CA LYS A 250 29.00 3.12 -5.32
C LYS A 250 27.67 2.62 -5.89
N PHE A 251 26.57 3.33 -5.63
CA PHE A 251 25.26 2.98 -6.15
C PHE A 251 25.14 3.30 -7.65
N LYS A 252 25.54 4.51 -8.06
CA LYS A 252 25.53 4.95 -9.47
C LYS A 252 26.42 4.09 -10.37
N GLY A 253 27.55 3.59 -9.86
CA GLY A 253 28.41 2.66 -10.58
C GLY A 253 27.76 1.29 -10.83
N GLN A 254 26.67 0.96 -10.14
CA GLN A 254 25.98 -0.33 -10.25
C GLN A 254 24.62 -0.25 -10.95
N PHE A 255 23.92 0.88 -10.83
CA PHE A 255 22.55 1.05 -11.29
C PHE A 255 22.33 2.41 -11.96
N LYS A 256 21.46 2.45 -12.98
CA LYS A 256 21.05 3.69 -13.64
C LYS A 256 20.13 4.49 -12.71
N THR A 257 20.29 5.81 -12.67
CA THR A 257 19.55 6.69 -11.76
C THR A 257 18.82 7.81 -12.51
N ASN A 258 18.40 7.55 -13.76
CA ASN A 258 17.70 8.54 -14.58
C ASN A 258 16.33 8.89 -13.99
N GLU A 259 15.89 10.12 -14.23
CA GLU A 259 14.53 10.55 -13.90
C GLU A 259 13.52 9.91 -14.85
N ILE A 260 12.36 9.55 -14.32
CA ILE A 260 11.20 9.02 -15.05
C ILE A 260 9.93 9.69 -14.54
N SER A 261 8.83 9.51 -15.27
CA SER A 261 7.54 10.11 -14.88
C SER A 261 6.84 9.29 -13.78
N GLU A 262 5.99 9.93 -12.97
CA GLU A 262 5.09 9.24 -12.03
C GLU A 262 4.18 8.21 -12.73
N ALA A 263 3.87 8.43 -14.02
CA ALA A 263 3.08 7.51 -14.82
C ALA A 263 3.78 6.14 -15.00
N ASN A 264 5.12 6.10 -15.07
CA ASN A 264 5.86 4.85 -15.12
C ASN A 264 5.69 4.03 -13.83
N VAL A 265 5.77 4.68 -12.67
CA VAL A 265 5.54 4.04 -11.36
C VAL A 265 4.08 3.55 -11.26
N THR A 266 3.13 4.35 -11.74
CA THR A 266 1.70 3.98 -11.76
C THR A 266 1.43 2.78 -12.66
N GLU A 267 1.95 2.79 -13.90
CA GLU A 267 1.83 1.67 -14.83
C GLU A 267 2.45 0.40 -14.24
N ARG A 268 3.62 0.51 -13.59
CA ARG A 268 4.30 -0.62 -12.93
C ARG A 268 3.47 -1.22 -11.80
N ARG A 269 2.81 -0.39 -10.98
CA ARG A 269 1.88 -0.87 -9.95
C ARG A 269 0.71 -1.66 -10.56
N PHE A 270 0.11 -1.13 -11.63
CA PHE A 270 -1.03 -1.78 -12.29
C PHE A 270 -0.63 -3.11 -12.92
N GLN A 271 0.55 -3.19 -13.55
CA GLN A 271 1.09 -4.44 -14.10
C GLN A 271 1.23 -5.53 -13.04
N ASN A 272 1.62 -5.15 -11.83
CA ASN A 272 1.84 -6.07 -10.72
C ASN A 272 0.63 -6.20 -9.78
N GLY A 273 -0.51 -5.57 -10.07
CA GLY A 273 -1.69 -5.63 -9.21
C GLY A 273 -1.56 -4.92 -7.85
N LEU A 274 -0.65 -3.96 -7.71
CA LEU A 274 -0.48 -3.18 -6.48
C LEU A 274 -1.46 -2.01 -6.40
N PHE A 275 -2.56 -2.23 -5.70
CA PHE A 275 -3.60 -1.23 -5.47
C PHE A 275 -3.20 -0.17 -4.44
N GLU A 276 -3.55 1.10 -4.70
CA GLU A 276 -3.53 2.21 -3.74
C GLU A 276 -4.91 2.88 -3.67
N ILE A 277 -5.30 3.47 -2.53
CA ILE A 277 -6.65 4.06 -2.38
C ILE A 277 -6.88 5.21 -3.36
N ARG A 278 -5.82 5.86 -3.84
CA ARG A 278 -5.89 6.88 -4.89
C ARG A 278 -6.52 6.35 -6.18
N ASP A 279 -6.41 5.05 -6.46
CA ASP A 279 -6.89 4.45 -7.71
C ASP A 279 -8.43 4.46 -7.76
N VAL A 280 -9.11 4.57 -6.61
CA VAL A 280 -10.58 4.76 -6.51
C VAL A 280 -11.00 6.18 -6.13
N SER A 281 -10.07 7.13 -6.01
CA SER A 281 -10.37 8.50 -5.57
C SER A 281 -11.42 9.22 -6.41
N LYS A 282 -11.46 8.93 -7.72
CA LYS A 282 -12.41 9.51 -8.69
C LYS A 282 -13.76 8.81 -8.71
N VAL A 283 -13.93 7.76 -7.91
CA VAL A 283 -15.13 6.94 -7.87
C VAL A 283 -15.88 7.21 -6.56
N LYS A 284 -17.08 7.80 -6.67
CA LYS A 284 -17.91 8.07 -5.49
C LYS A 284 -18.48 6.77 -4.90
N ASP A 285 -18.68 6.76 -3.59
CA ASP A 285 -19.36 5.71 -2.82
C ASP A 285 -18.69 4.32 -2.85
N VAL A 286 -17.41 4.25 -3.23
CA VAL A 286 -16.61 3.03 -3.04
C VAL A 286 -16.09 3.00 -1.60
N SER A 287 -16.49 1.97 -0.86
CA SER A 287 -15.98 1.66 0.47
C SER A 287 -15.43 0.24 0.46
N LEU A 288 -14.15 0.10 0.79
CA LEU A 288 -13.41 -1.16 0.72
C LEU A 288 -13.03 -1.66 2.12
N LEU A 289 -12.96 -2.97 2.27
CA LEU A 289 -12.36 -3.64 3.43
C LEU A 289 -10.85 -3.78 3.22
N PRO A 290 -10.07 -3.86 4.32
CA PRO A 290 -8.62 -4.10 4.25
C PRO A 290 -8.24 -5.32 3.39
N PHE A 291 -8.92 -6.46 3.58
CA PHE A 291 -8.67 -7.69 2.80
C PHE A 291 -9.08 -7.57 1.34
N GLU A 292 -10.10 -6.76 1.02
CA GLU A 292 -10.44 -6.49 -0.39
C GLU A 292 -9.29 -5.74 -1.09
N CYS A 293 -8.55 -4.91 -0.34
CA CYS A 293 -7.37 -4.20 -0.80
C CYS A 293 -6.06 -5.02 -0.71
N ASN A 294 -6.14 -6.32 -0.40
CA ASN A 294 -4.99 -7.21 -0.20
C ASN A 294 -4.03 -6.77 0.92
N LEU A 295 -4.51 -6.04 1.94
CA LEU A 295 -3.66 -5.48 3.01
C LEU A 295 -2.79 -6.55 3.70
N ASP A 296 -3.33 -7.75 3.84
CA ASP A 296 -2.67 -8.93 4.38
C ASP A 296 -1.49 -9.40 3.52
N TYR A 297 -1.60 -9.33 2.19
CA TYR A 297 -0.53 -9.75 1.28
C TYR A 297 0.56 -8.70 1.07
N ILE A 298 0.34 -7.46 1.53
CA ILE A 298 1.25 -6.32 1.28
C ILE A 298 1.92 -5.78 2.54
N ASN A 299 2.10 -6.64 3.56
CA ASN A 299 2.82 -6.32 4.80
C ASN A 299 2.31 -5.06 5.52
N GLY A 300 0.98 -4.86 5.53
CA GLY A 300 0.36 -3.67 6.13
C GLY A 300 -0.58 -3.96 7.30
N LEU A 301 -0.65 -5.22 7.76
CA LEU A 301 -1.56 -5.66 8.81
C LEU A 301 -0.80 -6.40 9.92
N SER A 302 -1.10 -6.03 11.16
CA SER A 302 -0.72 -6.78 12.35
C SER A 302 -1.96 -7.37 13.00
N LEU A 303 -1.95 -8.68 13.24
CA LEU A 303 -3.06 -9.38 13.89
C LEU A 303 -2.92 -9.37 15.42
N ASP A 304 -1.68 -9.39 15.94
CA ASP A 304 -1.39 -9.51 17.37
C ASP A 304 -0.99 -8.19 18.04
N LYS A 305 -1.33 -7.04 17.44
CA LYS A 305 -1.11 -5.72 18.06
C LYS A 305 -2.26 -5.27 18.96
N GLY A 306 -1.97 -4.24 19.77
CA GLY A 306 -2.97 -3.56 20.60
C GLY A 306 -4.12 -2.93 19.79
N CYS A 307 -5.17 -2.52 20.50
CA CYS A 307 -6.41 -2.05 19.88
C CYS A 307 -6.20 -0.86 18.94
N TYR A 308 -6.76 -0.94 17.73
CA TYR A 308 -6.82 0.17 16.78
C TYR A 308 -8.24 0.36 16.22
N VAL A 309 -8.52 1.55 15.70
CA VAL A 309 -9.84 1.89 15.14
C VAL A 309 -10.20 0.95 14.00
N GLY A 310 -11.37 0.30 14.09
CA GLY A 310 -11.88 -0.58 13.03
C GLY A 310 -11.36 -2.03 13.08
N GLN A 311 -10.55 -2.40 14.07
CA GLN A 311 -9.93 -3.72 14.20
C GLN A 311 -10.94 -4.89 14.27
N GLU A 312 -12.07 -4.72 14.97
CA GLU A 312 -13.04 -5.80 15.23
C GLU A 312 -13.48 -6.53 13.95
N LEU A 313 -13.84 -5.78 12.90
CA LEU A 313 -14.27 -6.37 11.64
C LEU A 313 -13.11 -7.06 10.92
N THR A 314 -11.91 -6.50 10.98
CA THR A 314 -10.70 -7.08 10.39
C THR A 314 -10.36 -8.41 11.05
N ILE A 315 -10.23 -8.45 12.37
CA ILE A 315 -9.94 -9.69 13.12
C ILE A 315 -11.01 -10.74 12.88
N ARG A 316 -12.29 -10.36 12.96
CA ARG A 316 -13.40 -11.28 12.71
C ARG A 316 -13.35 -11.86 11.30
N THR A 317 -13.01 -11.04 10.30
CA THR A 317 -12.91 -11.50 8.90
C THR A 317 -11.77 -12.51 8.74
N PHE A 318 -10.63 -12.25 9.37
CA PHE A 318 -9.48 -13.16 9.37
C PHE A 318 -9.80 -14.49 10.07
N ASN A 319 -10.28 -14.44 11.32
CA ASN A 319 -10.54 -15.63 12.13
C ASN A 319 -11.67 -16.51 11.59
N ASN A 320 -12.62 -15.92 10.84
CA ASN A 320 -13.65 -16.71 10.15
C ASN A 320 -13.09 -17.50 8.96
N GLY A 321 -11.84 -17.25 8.54
CA GLY A 321 -11.11 -18.03 7.54
C GLY A 321 -11.58 -17.89 6.09
N ILE A 322 -12.54 -17.00 5.79
CA ILE A 322 -13.11 -16.89 4.44
C ILE A 322 -13.07 -15.43 3.97
N ILE A 323 -11.97 -15.07 3.30
CA ILE A 323 -11.89 -13.86 2.47
C ILE A 323 -12.49 -14.23 1.11
N ARG A 324 -13.54 -13.51 0.70
CA ARG A 324 -14.30 -13.86 -0.52
C ARG A 324 -13.92 -13.03 -1.74
N LYS A 325 -13.54 -11.78 -1.53
CA LYS A 325 -13.31 -10.82 -2.61
C LYS A 325 -11.99 -10.11 -2.43
N ARG A 326 -11.29 -9.90 -3.53
CA ARG A 326 -10.01 -9.19 -3.62
C ARG A 326 -9.97 -8.32 -4.86
N ILE A 327 -9.11 -7.31 -4.83
CA ILE A 327 -8.77 -6.51 -5.99
C ILE A 327 -7.70 -7.27 -6.79
N PHE A 328 -7.99 -7.50 -8.05
CA PHE A 328 -7.10 -8.15 -9.01
C PHE A 328 -6.66 -7.14 -10.08
N PRO A 329 -5.43 -7.28 -10.62
CA PRO A 329 -5.10 -6.67 -11.89
C PRO A 329 -5.92 -7.29 -13.01
N ILE A 330 -6.35 -6.44 -13.94
CA ILE A 330 -7.07 -6.85 -15.14
C ILE A 330 -6.41 -6.27 -16.38
N GLN A 331 -6.49 -6.99 -17.50
CA GLN A 331 -6.06 -6.53 -18.80
C GLN A 331 -7.24 -6.51 -19.77
N PHE A 332 -7.43 -5.35 -20.43
CA PHE A 332 -8.44 -5.18 -21.46
C PHE A 332 -7.92 -5.65 -22.81
N PHE A 333 -8.76 -6.38 -23.55
CA PHE A 333 -8.47 -6.82 -24.92
C PHE A 333 -9.67 -6.64 -25.85
N LYS A 334 -9.39 -6.57 -27.14
CA LYS A 334 -10.40 -6.32 -28.18
C LYS A 334 -11.31 -7.53 -28.37
N LEU A 335 -12.62 -7.29 -28.38
CA LEU A 335 -13.65 -8.26 -28.80
C LEU A 335 -14.42 -7.68 -29.99
N GLY A 336 -14.30 -8.33 -31.16
CA GLY A 336 -14.89 -7.80 -32.39
C GLY A 336 -14.29 -6.44 -32.77
N ASP A 337 -15.13 -5.47 -33.12
CA ASP A 337 -14.69 -4.15 -33.60
C ASP A 337 -14.43 -3.11 -32.48
N ALA A 338 -14.68 -3.44 -31.21
CA ALA A 338 -14.49 -2.50 -30.10
C ALA A 338 -13.00 -2.37 -29.74
N ASP A 339 -12.44 -1.18 -29.96
CA ASP A 339 -11.05 -0.90 -29.58
C ASP A 339 -10.90 -0.67 -28.08
N THR A 340 -9.75 -1.03 -27.51
CA THR A 340 -9.41 -0.75 -26.10
C THR A 340 -9.40 0.74 -25.76
N VAL A 341 -9.40 1.62 -26.77
CA VAL A 341 -9.54 3.07 -26.58
C VAL A 341 -10.91 3.43 -26.02
N ASP A 342 -11.95 2.65 -26.34
CA ASP A 342 -13.33 2.93 -25.93
C ASP A 342 -13.49 2.86 -24.39
N ILE A 343 -12.76 1.97 -23.69
CA ILE A 343 -12.88 1.84 -22.22
C ILE A 343 -12.23 3.02 -21.47
N LYS A 344 -11.14 3.60 -22.00
CA LYS A 344 -10.46 4.74 -21.35
C LYS A 344 -11.34 5.99 -21.30
N ASN A 345 -12.29 6.09 -22.21
CA ASN A 345 -13.23 7.21 -22.31
C ASN A 345 -14.41 7.08 -21.33
N VAL A 346 -14.58 5.92 -20.69
CA VAL A 346 -15.63 5.72 -19.68
C VAL A 346 -15.31 6.57 -18.44
N PRO A 347 -16.22 7.45 -18.00
CA PRO A 347 -16.00 8.23 -16.78
C PRO A 347 -15.77 7.33 -15.57
N ALA A 348 -14.77 7.66 -14.75
CA ALA A 348 -14.38 6.85 -13.58
C ALA A 348 -15.57 6.46 -12.67
N GLY A 349 -16.51 7.39 -12.45
CA GLY A 349 -17.71 7.13 -11.63
C GLY A 349 -18.73 6.13 -12.22
N MET A 350 -18.58 5.73 -13.49
CA MET A 350 -19.38 4.70 -14.13
C MET A 350 -18.73 3.31 -14.08
N LEU A 351 -17.40 3.22 -13.86
CA LEU A 351 -16.65 1.96 -13.91
C LEU A 351 -17.22 0.86 -13.00
N PRO A 352 -17.56 1.12 -11.72
CA PRO A 352 -18.09 0.07 -10.85
C PRO A 352 -19.53 -0.35 -11.19
N LYS A 353 -20.18 0.39 -12.09
CA LYS A 353 -21.57 0.16 -12.53
C LYS A 353 -21.64 -0.58 -13.86
N LEU A 354 -20.50 -0.82 -14.52
CA LEU A 354 -20.45 -1.59 -15.75
C LEU A 354 -20.83 -3.05 -15.46
N ASP A 355 -21.58 -3.65 -16.37
CA ASP A 355 -21.99 -5.04 -16.27
C ASP A 355 -20.85 -5.95 -16.77
N VAL A 356 -20.27 -6.72 -15.84
CA VAL A 356 -19.16 -7.66 -16.08
C VAL A 356 -19.73 -9.07 -16.08
N THR A 357 -19.62 -9.76 -17.21
CA THR A 357 -20.18 -11.11 -17.41
C THR A 357 -19.12 -12.05 -17.97
N PRO A 358 -19.16 -13.36 -17.69
CA PRO A 358 -18.23 -14.32 -18.28
C PRO A 358 -18.22 -14.24 -19.81
N LEU A 359 -17.05 -14.38 -20.44
CA LEU A 359 -16.97 -14.39 -21.90
C LEU A 359 -17.65 -15.65 -22.48
N GLN A 360 -17.39 -16.79 -21.86
CA GLN A 360 -18.08 -18.06 -22.09
C GLN A 360 -18.98 -18.35 -20.88
N GLU A 361 -20.24 -18.70 -21.14
CA GLU A 361 -21.17 -19.06 -20.07
C GLU A 361 -20.78 -20.40 -19.45
N PRO A 362 -20.79 -20.54 -18.10
CA PRO A 362 -20.57 -21.83 -17.45
C PRO A 362 -21.62 -22.85 -17.92
N GLU A 363 -21.18 -24.08 -18.22
CA GLU A 363 -22.04 -25.16 -18.74
C GLU A 363 -23.31 -25.38 -17.90
N GLU A 364 -23.23 -25.22 -16.57
CA GLU A 364 -24.35 -25.37 -15.62
C GLU A 364 -25.54 -24.41 -15.90
N LYS A 365 -25.33 -23.24 -16.52
CA LYS A 365 -26.40 -22.28 -16.82
C LYS A 365 -27.09 -22.51 -18.16
N GLN A 366 -26.52 -23.33 -19.04
CA GLN A 366 -27.15 -23.64 -20.32
C GLN A 366 -28.42 -24.51 -20.11
N GLU A 367 -28.45 -25.35 -19.08
CA GLU A 367 -29.58 -26.26 -18.80
C GLU A 367 -30.76 -25.61 -18.05
N GLU A 368 -30.56 -24.56 -17.25
CA GLU A 368 -31.62 -23.92 -16.45
C GLU A 368 -32.47 -22.86 -17.21
N SER A 369 -32.09 -22.51 -18.44
CA SER A 369 -32.66 -21.35 -19.15
C SER A 369 -34.07 -21.53 -19.73
N THR A 370 -34.70 -22.71 -19.60
CA THR A 370 -36.02 -23.03 -20.20
C THR A 370 -37.13 -23.38 -19.22
N GLN A 371 -37.16 -22.84 -18.00
CA GLN A 371 -38.34 -22.97 -17.13
C GLN A 371 -38.98 -21.63 -16.78
N SER A 372 -40.08 -21.33 -17.48
CA SER A 372 -41.03 -20.30 -17.10
C SER A 372 -41.91 -20.81 -15.95
N ALA A 373 -41.69 -20.33 -14.73
CA ALA A 373 -42.63 -20.56 -13.63
C ALA A 373 -43.93 -19.76 -13.88
N PRO A 374 -45.13 -20.37 -13.84
CA PRO A 374 -46.37 -19.64 -13.96
C PRO A 374 -46.67 -18.86 -12.67
N SER A 375 -46.96 -17.56 -12.80
CA SER A 375 -47.47 -16.72 -11.71
C SER A 375 -48.98 -16.96 -11.53
N PRO A 376 -49.49 -17.18 -10.30
CA PRO A 376 -50.92 -17.31 -10.02
C PRO A 376 -51.70 -16.00 -10.11
N PHE A 377 -51.02 -14.86 -10.29
CA PHE A 377 -51.64 -13.56 -10.57
C PHE A 377 -51.28 -13.12 -12.00
N GLY A 378 -52.30 -12.90 -12.82
CA GLY A 378 -52.20 -12.75 -14.28
C GLY A 378 -51.27 -11.64 -14.80
N SER A 379 -50.86 -11.85 -16.05
CA SER A 379 -49.91 -11.06 -16.86
C SER A 379 -48.47 -11.04 -16.33
N SER A 380 -47.71 -12.06 -16.70
CA SER A 380 -46.25 -12.06 -16.63
C SER A 380 -45.71 -11.01 -17.60
N LYS A 381 -45.40 -9.80 -17.10
CA LYS A 381 -44.39 -8.98 -17.77
C LYS A 381 -43.08 -9.75 -17.70
N THR A 382 -42.47 -10.04 -18.85
CA THR A 382 -41.12 -10.57 -18.94
C THR A 382 -40.15 -9.56 -18.33
N VAL A 383 -39.93 -9.65 -17.03
CA VAL A 383 -38.82 -8.95 -16.37
C VAL A 383 -37.56 -9.61 -16.91
N ARG A 384 -36.83 -8.93 -17.79
CA ARG A 384 -35.47 -9.37 -18.17
C ARG A 384 -34.69 -9.58 -16.87
N LYS A 385 -34.32 -10.83 -16.56
CA LYS A 385 -33.39 -11.12 -15.47
C LYS A 385 -32.15 -10.24 -15.70
N ARG A 386 -31.91 -9.28 -14.81
CA ARG A 386 -30.68 -8.49 -14.84
C ARG A 386 -29.54 -9.47 -14.65
N ASN A 387 -28.65 -9.58 -15.63
CA ASN A 387 -27.51 -10.47 -15.54
C ASN A 387 -26.71 -10.12 -14.27
N HIS A 388 -26.35 -11.14 -13.49
CA HIS A 388 -25.51 -10.96 -12.32
C HIS A 388 -24.14 -10.48 -12.78
N SER A 389 -23.70 -9.30 -12.32
CA SER A 389 -22.35 -8.80 -12.57
C SER A 389 -21.36 -9.47 -11.62
N TYR A 390 -20.32 -10.09 -12.16
CA TYR A 390 -19.35 -10.90 -11.43
C TYR A 390 -18.23 -10.08 -10.77
N GLY A 391 -18.00 -8.85 -11.24
CA GLY A 391 -16.93 -7.99 -10.76
C GLY A 391 -17.26 -6.50 -10.82
N ARG A 392 -16.43 -5.69 -10.17
CA ARG A 392 -16.52 -4.23 -10.21
C ARG A 392 -15.18 -3.65 -10.66
N ILE A 393 -15.15 -3.02 -11.83
CA ILE A 393 -13.97 -2.28 -12.29
C ILE A 393 -13.82 -1.03 -11.44
N LEU A 394 -12.65 -0.83 -10.88
CA LEU A 394 -12.35 0.27 -9.95
C LEU A 394 -11.55 1.37 -10.64
N SER A 395 -10.57 0.99 -11.45
CA SER A 395 -9.65 1.91 -12.12
C SER A 395 -9.16 1.35 -13.45
N ILE A 396 -8.70 2.24 -14.31
CA ILE A 396 -8.13 1.92 -15.63
C ILE A 396 -6.85 2.74 -15.77
N GLU A 397 -5.77 2.06 -16.15
CA GLU A 397 -4.50 2.67 -16.55
C GLU A 397 -4.08 2.04 -17.87
N ASN A 398 -4.18 2.80 -18.96
CA ASN A 398 -3.96 2.28 -20.30
C ASN A 398 -4.82 1.04 -20.66
N LYS A 399 -4.16 -0.08 -20.95
CA LYS A 399 -4.82 -1.37 -21.24
C LYS A 399 -4.98 -2.23 -19.99
N LEU A 400 -4.56 -1.72 -18.84
CA LEU A 400 -4.62 -2.38 -17.54
C LEU A 400 -5.73 -1.74 -16.70
N GLY A 401 -6.12 -2.43 -15.65
CA GLY A 401 -7.03 -1.90 -14.65
C GLY A 401 -6.91 -2.66 -13.35
N LEU A 402 -7.65 -2.21 -12.34
CA LEU A 402 -7.84 -2.92 -11.09
C LEU A 402 -9.34 -3.15 -10.89
N ALA A 403 -9.72 -4.35 -10.49
CA ALA A 403 -11.12 -4.72 -10.34
C ALA A 403 -11.34 -5.66 -9.16
N LEU A 404 -12.46 -5.48 -8.47
CA LEU A 404 -12.86 -6.31 -7.35
C LEU A 404 -13.68 -7.51 -7.84
N PHE A 405 -13.20 -8.72 -7.59
CA PHE A 405 -13.85 -9.98 -7.95
C PHE A 405 -13.95 -10.94 -6.76
N SER A 406 -14.84 -11.93 -6.87
CA SER A 406 -14.83 -13.09 -5.96
C SER A 406 -13.66 -14.01 -6.31
N ILE A 407 -12.89 -14.46 -5.32
CA ILE A 407 -11.77 -15.39 -5.53
C ILE A 407 -12.26 -16.68 -6.21
N SER A 408 -13.38 -17.23 -5.72
CA SER A 408 -14.02 -18.43 -6.26
C SER A 408 -14.46 -18.33 -7.72
N ASP A 409 -14.71 -17.11 -8.21
CA ASP A 409 -15.12 -16.91 -9.60
C ASP A 409 -13.90 -16.89 -10.52
N ILE A 410 -12.79 -16.29 -10.06
CA ILE A 410 -11.53 -16.21 -10.81
C ILE A 410 -10.86 -17.57 -10.94
N GLU A 411 -10.91 -18.40 -9.88
CA GLU A 411 -10.43 -19.80 -9.94
C GLU A 411 -11.15 -20.63 -11.01
N LYS A 412 -12.41 -20.29 -11.33
CA LYS A 412 -13.22 -21.00 -12.33
C LYS A 412 -13.09 -20.41 -13.73
N ASN A 413 -13.07 -19.09 -13.85
CA ASN A 413 -13.00 -18.40 -15.13
C ASN A 413 -12.26 -17.05 -14.98
N PRO A 414 -11.10 -16.88 -15.63
CA PRO A 414 -10.38 -15.61 -15.61
C PRO A 414 -10.82 -14.63 -16.72
N ILE A 415 -11.67 -15.06 -17.67
CA ILE A 415 -11.99 -14.28 -18.88
C ILE A 415 -13.45 -13.82 -18.87
N TYR A 416 -13.62 -12.50 -18.90
CA TYR A 416 -14.89 -11.81 -18.86
C TYR A 416 -15.06 -10.88 -20.06
N LYS A 417 -16.28 -10.37 -20.22
CA LYS A 417 -16.62 -9.27 -21.11
C LYS A 417 -17.36 -8.19 -20.35
N VAL A 418 -17.13 -6.94 -20.74
CA VAL A 418 -17.73 -5.76 -20.13
C VAL A 418 -18.52 -5.01 -21.17
N GLN A 419 -19.76 -4.67 -20.84
CA GLN A 419 -20.58 -3.84 -21.70
C GLN A 419 -20.21 -2.37 -21.52
N VAL A 420 -19.84 -1.71 -22.62
CA VAL A 420 -19.45 -0.29 -22.64
C VAL A 420 -20.58 0.54 -23.25
N PRO A 421 -20.93 1.71 -22.68
CA PRO A 421 -21.90 2.62 -23.29
C PRO A 421 -21.46 3.05 -24.70
N SER A 422 -22.38 3.01 -25.66
CA SER A 422 -22.15 3.42 -27.06
C SER A 422 -23.27 4.35 -27.50
N LEU A 423 -22.95 5.32 -28.38
CA LEU A 423 -23.91 6.28 -28.93
C LEU A 423 -24.83 5.66 -30.00
N ASP A 424 -24.41 4.55 -30.63
CA ASP A 424 -25.08 3.97 -31.80
C ASP A 424 -26.14 2.91 -31.44
N ASP A 425 -26.67 2.90 -30.21
CA ASP A 425 -27.64 1.93 -29.64
C ASP A 425 -27.23 0.43 -29.72
N LYS A 426 -26.05 0.10 -30.27
CA LYS A 426 -25.46 -1.24 -30.23
C LYS A 426 -24.59 -1.41 -28.98
N SER A 427 -24.83 -2.47 -28.21
CA SER A 427 -23.97 -2.87 -27.10
C SER A 427 -22.57 -3.22 -27.60
N LYS A 428 -21.58 -2.39 -27.26
CA LYS A 428 -20.16 -2.72 -27.46
C LYS A 428 -19.66 -3.52 -26.27
N TYR A 429 -18.87 -4.55 -26.54
CA TYR A 429 -18.23 -5.38 -25.53
C TYR A 429 -16.72 -5.30 -25.66
N ILE A 430 -16.04 -5.25 -24.52
CA ILE A 430 -14.59 -5.33 -24.43
C ILE A 430 -14.25 -6.53 -23.55
N GLY A 431 -13.21 -7.27 -23.95
CA GLY A 431 -12.72 -8.43 -23.21
C GLY A 431 -11.90 -8.00 -22.02
N VAL A 432 -12.00 -8.75 -20.93
CA VAL A 432 -11.25 -8.53 -19.70
C VAL A 432 -10.67 -9.84 -19.23
N GLU A 433 -9.36 -9.90 -19.13
CA GLU A 433 -8.63 -10.97 -18.49
C GLU A 433 -8.28 -10.55 -17.07
N VAL A 434 -8.62 -11.39 -16.08
CA VAL A 434 -8.28 -11.18 -14.68
C VAL A 434 -7.04 -12.00 -14.36
N MET A 435 -6.02 -11.36 -13.82
CA MET A 435 -4.73 -11.97 -13.54
C MET A 435 -4.54 -12.14 -12.03
N ILE A 436 -3.95 -13.27 -11.62
CA ILE A 436 -3.50 -13.50 -10.24
C ILE A 436 -2.02 -13.11 -10.20
N PRO A 437 -1.61 -12.14 -9.36
CA PRO A 437 -0.20 -11.78 -9.26
C PRO A 437 0.66 -12.92 -8.69
N ASP A 438 1.84 -13.13 -9.28
CA ASP A 438 2.77 -14.20 -8.87
C ASP A 438 3.34 -14.03 -7.45
N TRP A 439 3.25 -12.82 -6.89
CA TRP A 439 3.71 -12.50 -5.52
C TRP A 439 2.67 -12.81 -4.44
N TRP A 440 1.44 -13.21 -4.80
CA TRP A 440 0.46 -13.63 -3.81
C TRP A 440 0.95 -14.88 -3.08
N PRO A 441 0.70 -15.00 -1.75
CA PRO A 441 0.99 -16.23 -1.03
C PRO A 441 0.26 -17.43 -1.67
N ASN A 442 0.99 -18.56 -1.78
CA ASN A 442 0.46 -19.82 -2.33
C ASN A 442 -0.55 -20.50 -1.41
#